data_AF-A0A673X3Y6-F1
#
_entry.id   AF-A0A673X3Y6-F1
#
_cell.length_a   1.000
_cell.length_b   1.000
_cell.length_c   1.000
_cell.angle_alpha   90.00
_cell.angle_beta   90.00
_cell.angle_gamma   90.00
#
_symmetry.space_group_name_H-M   'P 1'
#
loop_
_entity.id
_entity.type
_entity.pdbx_description
1 polymer ?
#
loop_
_entity_poly.entity_id
_entity_poly.type
_entity_poly.pdbx_seq_one_letter_code
_entity_poly.pdbx_strand_id
1 'polypeptide(L)'
;DEVSKLQSNCSSSISRHRINAHDVKTLDEIKEHIKARPNTFFEMEAFLPKKNGLYLNLVLGNVSVTLLSKQSKFAYKDEYEKFKLYLTVILLLFAFMCYFFVSYRFVDAILNFLLVWYYCTLTIRESILISNGSRIKGWWVFHHYVSAFLSGVMLTWPDGYLYQNFRNQFLAFSLYQSMVHCMQYYYQSGCLYRLRTLGERHNMDLTVEGFQSWMWQGLTFLLPFLFFGHFWQLYNGLSLFRMARLPDCKEWQVSMCGISFLILFMGNFLTTVAVVRTKLKSKDQAKPKGQ
;
A
#
# COMPACT_ATOMS: atom_id res chain seq x y z
N ASP A 1 -41.17 -72.33 22.62
CA ASP A 1 -41.28 -71.94 21.19
C ASP A 1 -41.73 -70.51 20.94
N GLU A 2 -42.74 -69.97 21.63
CA GLU A 2 -43.12 -68.56 21.44
C GLU A 2 -42.11 -67.55 21.98
N VAL A 3 -41.51 -67.84 23.14
CA VAL A 3 -40.51 -66.97 23.77
C VAL A 3 -39.24 -66.84 22.92
N SER A 4 -38.81 -67.93 22.27
CA SER A 4 -37.65 -67.92 21.35
C SER A 4 -37.93 -67.15 20.06
N LYS A 5 -39.16 -67.23 19.53
CA LYS A 5 -39.62 -66.39 18.40
C LYS A 5 -39.69 -64.90 18.75
N LEU A 6 -40.18 -64.56 19.94
CA LEU A 6 -40.21 -63.18 20.42
C LEU A 6 -38.79 -62.64 20.60
N GLN A 7 -37.87 -63.46 21.11
CA GLN A 7 -36.48 -63.09 21.28
C GLN A 7 -35.78 -62.86 19.92
N SER A 8 -36.01 -63.72 18.92
CA SER A 8 -35.43 -63.51 17.57
C SER A 8 -36.03 -62.29 16.87
N ASN A 9 -37.33 -62.03 17.04
CA ASN A 9 -38.00 -60.84 16.48
C ASN A 9 -37.55 -59.54 17.17
N CYS A 10 -37.25 -59.60 18.47
CA CYS A 10 -36.68 -58.47 19.21
C CYS A 10 -35.23 -58.21 18.79
N SER A 11 -34.38 -59.24 18.71
CA SER A 11 -32.99 -59.10 18.26
C SER A 11 -32.88 -58.60 16.82
N SER A 12 -33.75 -59.04 15.91
CA SER A 12 -33.79 -58.58 14.52
C SER A 12 -34.33 -57.16 14.36
N SER A 13 -35.26 -56.73 15.24
CA SER A 13 -35.71 -55.34 15.30
C SER A 13 -34.64 -54.41 15.88
N ILE A 14 -33.90 -54.86 16.90
CA ILE A 14 -32.76 -54.12 17.48
C ILE A 14 -31.61 -54.02 16.47
N SER A 15 -31.35 -55.05 15.66
CA SER A 15 -30.35 -54.96 14.59
C SER A 15 -30.76 -54.02 13.44
N ARG A 16 -32.07 -53.79 13.22
CA ARG A 16 -32.57 -52.74 12.31
C ARG A 16 -32.53 -51.33 12.92
N HIS A 17 -32.50 -51.22 14.25
CA HIS A 17 -32.37 -49.95 14.98
C HIS A 17 -30.92 -49.59 15.35
N ARG A 18 -29.95 -50.47 15.08
CA ARG A 18 -28.55 -50.09 14.99
C ARG A 18 -28.43 -49.16 13.78
N ILE A 19 -28.36 -47.86 14.06
CA ILE A 19 -28.01 -46.77 13.14
C ILE A 19 -27.18 -47.34 12.00
N ASN A 20 -27.74 -47.39 10.78
CA ASN A 20 -27.06 -48.05 9.68
C ASN A 20 -25.68 -47.39 9.51
N ALA A 21 -24.65 -48.17 9.18
CA ALA A 21 -23.32 -47.62 8.92
C ALA A 21 -23.35 -46.50 7.87
N HIS A 22 -24.34 -46.55 6.97
CA HIS A 22 -24.67 -45.48 6.03
C HIS A 22 -25.12 -44.18 6.73
N ASP A 23 -26.00 -44.25 7.72
CA ASP A 23 -26.51 -43.08 8.46
C ASP A 23 -25.40 -42.44 9.32
N VAL A 24 -24.52 -43.26 9.91
CA VAL A 24 -23.32 -42.76 10.62
C VAL A 24 -22.38 -42.02 9.66
N LYS A 25 -22.14 -42.59 8.47
CA LYS A 25 -21.30 -41.96 7.44
C LYS A 25 -21.90 -40.66 6.92
N THR A 26 -23.23 -40.62 6.74
CA THR A 26 -23.93 -39.41 6.30
C THR A 26 -23.88 -38.32 7.39
N LEU A 27 -23.99 -38.71 8.66
CA LEU A 27 -23.81 -37.81 9.81
C LEU A 27 -22.40 -37.24 9.90
N ASP A 28 -21.37 -38.05 9.65
CA ASP A 28 -19.98 -37.59 9.64
C ASP A 28 -19.70 -36.63 8.48
N GLU A 29 -20.23 -36.92 7.29
CA GLU A 29 -20.16 -36.01 6.12
C GLU A 29 -20.88 -34.68 6.41
N ILE A 30 -22.09 -34.71 6.97
CA ILE A 30 -22.83 -33.51 7.38
C ILE A 30 -22.04 -32.72 8.44
N LYS A 31 -21.41 -33.40 9.40
CA LYS A 31 -20.62 -32.78 10.46
C LYS A 31 -19.37 -32.10 9.92
N GLU A 32 -18.67 -32.71 8.97
CA GLU A 32 -17.54 -32.10 8.26
C GLU A 32 -17.98 -30.90 7.40
N HIS A 33 -19.11 -30.99 6.69
CA HIS A 33 -19.68 -29.85 5.99
C HIS A 33 -20.06 -28.69 6.92
N ILE A 34 -20.64 -28.97 8.09
CA ILE A 34 -20.94 -27.96 9.11
C ILE A 34 -19.65 -27.34 9.67
N LYS A 35 -18.59 -28.13 9.82
CA LYS A 35 -17.28 -27.67 10.30
C LYS A 35 -16.54 -26.80 9.28
N ALA A 36 -16.77 -27.05 7.99
CA ALA A 36 -16.23 -26.24 6.89
C ALA A 36 -17.02 -24.96 6.61
N ARG A 37 -18.32 -24.92 6.96
CA ARG A 37 -19.20 -23.75 6.74
C ARG A 37 -18.69 -22.42 7.33
N PRO A 38 -18.15 -22.35 8.56
CA PRO A 38 -17.58 -21.13 9.11
C PRO A 38 -16.45 -20.56 8.24
N ASN A 39 -15.60 -21.41 7.68
CA ASN A 39 -14.52 -20.98 6.77
C ASN A 39 -15.09 -20.44 5.46
N THR A 40 -16.10 -21.11 4.89
CA THR A 40 -16.78 -20.61 3.68
C THR A 40 -17.54 -19.31 3.93
N PHE A 41 -18.14 -19.14 5.11
CA PHE A 41 -18.81 -17.88 5.48
C PHE A 41 -17.81 -16.76 5.71
N PHE A 42 -16.65 -17.05 6.30
CA PHE A 42 -15.56 -16.08 6.44
C PHE A 42 -14.99 -15.66 5.07
N GLU A 43 -14.85 -16.60 4.14
CA GLU A 43 -14.48 -16.31 2.76
C GLU A 43 -15.56 -15.48 2.06
N MET A 44 -16.85 -15.81 2.21
CA MET A 44 -17.97 -15.02 1.69
C MET A 44 -18.04 -13.62 2.29
N GLU A 45 -17.77 -13.45 3.58
CA GLU A 45 -17.72 -12.15 4.26
C GLU A 45 -16.62 -11.25 3.67
N ALA A 46 -15.50 -11.84 3.21
CA ALA A 46 -14.45 -11.09 2.51
C ALA A 46 -14.90 -10.54 1.14
N PHE A 47 -16.00 -11.05 0.59
CA PHE A 47 -16.63 -10.58 -0.65
C PHE A 47 -17.85 -9.68 -0.41
N LEU A 48 -18.33 -9.56 0.84
CA LEU A 48 -19.43 -8.65 1.16
C LEU A 48 -19.00 -7.18 1.03
N PRO A 49 -19.89 -6.30 0.54
CA PRO A 49 -19.65 -4.87 0.46
C PRO A 49 -19.39 -4.30 1.85
N LYS A 50 -18.19 -3.74 2.04
CA LYS A 50 -17.85 -2.99 3.24
C LYS A 50 -18.30 -1.55 3.06
N LYS A 51 -18.85 -0.97 4.13
CA LYS A 51 -19.24 0.45 4.13
C LYS A 51 -18.03 1.33 3.80
N ASN A 52 -18.26 2.33 2.96
CA ASN A 52 -17.25 3.34 2.62
C ASN A 52 -16.78 4.05 3.91
N GLY A 53 -15.48 4.32 4.01
CA GLY A 53 -14.97 5.21 5.05
C GLY A 53 -15.47 6.66 4.88
N LEU A 54 -15.40 7.46 5.95
CA LEU A 54 -15.89 8.85 5.98
C LEU A 54 -15.35 9.71 4.83
N TYR A 55 -14.04 9.67 4.57
CA TYR A 55 -13.41 10.41 3.48
C TYR A 55 -13.98 10.01 2.10
N LEU A 56 -14.12 8.71 1.86
CA LEU A 56 -14.59 8.18 0.58
C LEU A 56 -16.06 8.52 0.34
N ASN A 57 -16.88 8.48 1.39
CA ASN A 57 -18.27 8.90 1.34
C ASN A 57 -18.41 10.42 1.12
N LEU A 58 -17.51 11.23 1.69
CA LEU A 58 -17.48 12.67 1.46
C LEU A 58 -17.14 13.01 -0.01
N VAL A 59 -16.17 12.29 -0.60
CA VAL A 59 -15.68 12.57 -1.96
C VAL A 59 -16.57 11.97 -3.05
N LEU A 60 -17.04 10.73 -2.88
CA LEU A 60 -17.81 10.00 -3.89
C LEU A 60 -19.32 10.00 -3.62
N GLY A 61 -19.76 10.50 -2.46
CA GLY A 61 -21.13 10.35 -2.00
C GLY A 61 -21.48 8.90 -1.63
N ASN A 62 -22.77 8.60 -1.59
CA ASN A 62 -23.30 7.31 -1.16
C ASN A 62 -23.18 6.20 -2.24
N VAL A 63 -22.14 6.25 -3.08
CA VAL A 63 -21.90 5.28 -4.15
C VAL A 63 -21.03 4.15 -3.63
N SER A 64 -21.48 2.91 -3.77
CA SER A 64 -20.71 1.73 -3.35
C SER A 64 -19.56 1.45 -4.31
N VAL A 65 -18.31 1.54 -3.83
CA VAL A 65 -17.08 1.22 -4.58
C VAL A 65 -16.56 -0.18 -4.24
N THR A 66 -17.47 -1.13 -4.02
CA THR A 66 -17.12 -2.50 -3.67
C THR A 66 -16.71 -3.30 -4.91
N LEU A 67 -15.53 -3.90 -4.84
CA LEU A 67 -14.98 -4.85 -5.80
C LEU A 67 -15.33 -6.28 -5.32
N LEU A 68 -16.32 -6.90 -5.98
CA LEU A 68 -16.92 -8.16 -5.52
C LEU A 68 -16.07 -9.41 -5.78
N SER A 69 -15.12 -9.38 -6.73
CA SER A 69 -14.30 -10.55 -7.06
C SER A 69 -12.84 -10.36 -6.65
N LYS A 70 -12.16 -11.45 -6.32
CA LYS A 70 -10.71 -11.44 -6.03
C LYS A 70 -9.93 -10.90 -7.24
N GLN A 71 -10.36 -11.26 -8.45
CA GLN A 71 -9.77 -10.79 -9.70
C GLN A 71 -9.91 -9.28 -9.88
N SER A 72 -11.09 -8.70 -9.60
CA SER A 72 -11.29 -7.25 -9.74
C SER A 72 -10.51 -6.45 -8.71
N LYS A 73 -10.36 -6.97 -7.48
CA LYS A 73 -9.47 -6.39 -6.45
C LYS A 73 -8.01 -6.36 -6.92
N PHE A 74 -7.52 -7.44 -7.51
CA PHE A 74 -6.16 -7.48 -8.04
C PHE A 74 -5.97 -6.61 -9.28
N ALA A 75 -6.91 -6.64 -10.22
CA ALA A 75 -6.85 -5.80 -11.42
C ALA A 75 -6.85 -4.31 -11.06
N TYR A 76 -7.71 -3.88 -10.13
CA TYR A 76 -7.72 -2.50 -9.65
C TYR A 76 -6.38 -2.11 -8.99
N LYS A 77 -5.80 -3.01 -8.19
CA LYS A 77 -4.48 -2.79 -7.59
C LYS A 77 -3.38 -2.66 -8.64
N ASP A 78 -3.40 -3.50 -9.67
CA ASP A 78 -2.47 -3.45 -10.80
C ASP A 78 -2.58 -2.11 -11.56
N GLU A 79 -3.81 -1.67 -11.86
CA GLU A 79 -4.08 -0.37 -12.50
C GLU A 79 -3.70 0.83 -11.61
N TYR A 80 -3.81 0.70 -10.29
CA TYR A 80 -3.30 1.69 -9.35
C TYR A 80 -1.76 1.78 -9.37
N GLU A 81 -1.07 0.63 -9.39
CA GLU A 81 0.40 0.61 -9.48
C GLU A 81 0.88 1.19 -10.83
N LYS A 82 0.27 0.79 -11.95
CA LYS A 82 0.57 1.36 -13.28
C LYS A 82 0.34 2.86 -13.33
N PHE A 83 -0.79 3.33 -12.79
CA PHE A 83 -1.08 4.76 -12.69
C PHE A 83 0.02 5.51 -11.94
N LYS A 84 0.48 4.97 -10.79
CA LYS A 84 1.61 5.58 -10.07
C LYS A 84 2.85 5.69 -10.96
N LEU A 85 3.22 4.63 -11.68
CA LEU A 85 4.39 4.65 -12.55
C LEU A 85 4.25 5.67 -13.67
N TYR A 86 3.16 5.63 -14.45
CA TYR A 86 2.96 6.56 -15.58
C TYR A 86 3.05 8.01 -15.13
N LEU A 87 2.38 8.37 -14.04
CA LEU A 87 2.40 9.74 -13.55
C LEU A 87 3.75 10.11 -12.93
N THR A 88 4.44 9.18 -12.28
CA THR A 88 5.82 9.40 -11.79
C THR A 88 6.79 9.69 -12.94
N VAL A 89 6.68 8.97 -14.06
CA VAL A 89 7.52 9.21 -15.24
C VAL A 89 7.22 10.58 -15.86
N ILE A 90 5.95 10.96 -15.98
CA ILE A 90 5.57 12.30 -16.45
C ILE A 90 6.15 13.38 -15.52
N LEU A 91 5.99 13.23 -14.20
CA LEU A 91 6.53 14.16 -13.21
C LEU A 91 8.06 14.24 -13.26
N LEU A 92 8.75 13.12 -13.45
CA LEU A 92 10.20 13.07 -13.60
C LEU A 92 10.66 13.88 -14.81
N LEU A 93 10.07 13.63 -15.98
CA LEU A 93 10.41 14.34 -17.21
C LEU A 93 10.08 15.82 -17.10
N PHE A 94 8.95 16.17 -16.49
CA PHE A 94 8.56 17.56 -16.32
C PHE A 94 9.47 18.30 -15.34
N ALA A 95 9.79 17.70 -14.18
CA ALA A 95 10.75 18.27 -13.24
C ALA A 95 12.16 18.40 -13.86
N PHE A 96 12.56 17.46 -14.73
CA PHE A 96 13.81 17.53 -15.47
C PHE A 96 13.83 18.73 -16.42
N MET A 97 12.73 18.94 -17.16
CA MET A 97 12.58 20.12 -18.02
C MET A 97 12.63 21.43 -17.23
N CYS A 98 11.93 21.52 -16.09
CA CYS A 98 11.96 22.71 -15.23
C CYS A 98 13.33 22.95 -14.57
N TYR A 99 14.10 21.90 -14.29
CA TYR A 99 15.40 22.04 -13.64
C TYR A 99 16.47 22.53 -14.60
N PHE A 100 16.55 21.94 -15.80
CA PHE A 100 17.67 22.17 -16.74
C PHE A 100 17.38 23.19 -17.83
N PHE A 101 16.13 23.32 -18.28
CA PHE A 101 15.82 24.07 -19.50
C PHE A 101 14.87 25.26 -19.28
N VAL A 102 13.94 25.16 -18.33
CA VAL A 102 12.84 26.12 -18.20
C VAL A 102 12.78 26.70 -16.79
N SER A 103 13.06 28.00 -16.65
CA SER A 103 13.05 28.70 -15.36
C SER A 103 11.93 29.74 -15.26
N TYR A 104 10.69 29.35 -15.62
CA TYR A 104 9.51 30.21 -15.49
C TYR A 104 8.60 29.74 -14.35
N ARG A 105 8.23 30.67 -13.45
CA ARG A 105 7.33 30.39 -12.32
C ARG A 105 6.00 29.77 -12.73
N PHE A 106 5.46 30.15 -13.89
CA PHE A 106 4.22 29.59 -14.43
C PHE A 106 4.36 28.09 -14.71
N VAL A 107 5.49 27.66 -15.27
CA VAL A 107 5.75 26.26 -15.59
C VAL A 107 5.93 25.44 -14.31
N ASP A 108 6.62 26.00 -13.31
CA ASP A 108 6.68 25.40 -11.97
C ASP A 108 5.29 25.28 -11.31
N ALA A 109 4.38 26.23 -11.59
CA ALA A 109 3.00 26.17 -11.10
C ALA A 109 2.26 24.97 -11.69
N ILE A 110 2.41 24.71 -12.99
CA ILE A 110 1.81 23.55 -13.66
C ILE A 110 2.34 22.26 -13.04
N LEU A 111 3.66 22.17 -12.79
CA LEU A 111 4.25 21.01 -12.12
C LEU A 111 3.68 20.80 -10.71
N ASN A 112 3.60 21.86 -9.91
CA ASN A 112 3.06 21.76 -8.55
C ASN A 112 1.56 21.44 -8.54
N PHE A 113 0.78 21.99 -9.49
CA PHE A 113 -0.62 21.64 -9.66
C PHE A 113 -0.79 20.16 -10.01
N LEU A 114 0.05 19.64 -10.92
CA LEU A 114 0.06 18.22 -11.27
C LEU A 114 0.40 17.34 -10.05
N LEU A 115 1.33 17.77 -9.19
CA LEU A 115 1.65 17.07 -7.93
C LEU A 115 0.46 17.06 -6.95
N VAL A 116 -0.22 18.20 -6.76
CA VAL A 116 -1.43 18.28 -5.93
C VAL A 116 -2.48 17.30 -6.45
N TRP A 117 -2.78 17.36 -7.75
CA TRP A 117 -3.75 16.48 -8.38
C TRP A 117 -3.36 14.99 -8.23
N TYR A 118 -2.07 14.67 -8.43
CA TYR A 118 -1.56 13.32 -8.29
C TYR A 118 -1.78 12.77 -6.88
N TYR A 119 -1.34 13.50 -5.85
CA TYR A 119 -1.49 13.04 -4.47
C TYR A 119 -2.95 12.97 -4.01
N CYS A 120 -3.80 13.91 -4.42
CA CYS A 120 -5.24 13.82 -4.19
C CYS A 120 -5.86 12.59 -4.87
N THR A 121 -5.40 12.24 -6.07
CA THR A 121 -5.89 11.03 -6.76
C THR A 121 -5.44 9.76 -6.03
N LEU A 122 -4.21 9.74 -5.48
CA LEU A 122 -3.73 8.61 -4.69
C LEU A 122 -4.57 8.38 -3.43
N THR A 123 -4.92 9.44 -2.69
CA THR A 123 -5.75 9.28 -1.47
C THR A 123 -7.11 8.66 -1.77
N ILE A 124 -7.73 9.02 -2.90
CA ILE A 124 -9.00 8.42 -3.35
C ILE A 124 -8.79 6.95 -3.72
N ARG A 125 -7.81 6.64 -4.58
CA ARG A 125 -7.54 5.26 -5.01
C ARG A 125 -7.15 4.35 -3.85
N GLU A 126 -6.37 4.83 -2.89
CA GLU A 126 -6.01 4.09 -1.69
C GLU A 126 -7.20 3.87 -0.74
N SER A 127 -8.09 4.86 -0.62
CA SER A 127 -9.32 4.72 0.16
C SER A 127 -10.24 3.64 -0.42
N ILE A 128 -10.30 3.52 -1.76
CA ILE A 128 -11.00 2.43 -2.45
C ILE A 128 -10.31 1.09 -2.16
N LEU A 129 -8.98 1.02 -2.24
CA LEU A 129 -8.23 -0.20 -1.89
C LEU A 129 -8.47 -0.64 -0.45
N ILE A 130 -8.46 0.30 0.51
CA ILE A 130 -8.68 0.03 1.93
C ILE A 130 -10.10 -0.49 2.17
N SER A 131 -11.11 0.16 1.58
CA SER A 131 -12.51 -0.29 1.67
C SER A 131 -12.70 -1.70 1.10
N ASN A 132 -11.86 -2.11 0.15
CA ASN A 132 -11.86 -3.43 -0.47
C ASN A 132 -10.92 -4.47 0.19
N GLY A 133 -10.36 -4.14 1.36
CA GLY A 133 -9.58 -5.07 2.20
C GLY A 133 -8.06 -4.96 2.05
N SER A 134 -7.54 -3.97 1.32
CA SER A 134 -6.10 -3.72 1.25
C SER A 134 -5.56 -3.24 2.60
N ARG A 135 -4.48 -3.87 3.08
CA ARG A 135 -3.80 -3.52 4.35
C ARG A 135 -2.74 -2.45 4.12
N ILE A 136 -3.16 -1.27 3.68
CA ILE A 136 -2.27 -0.10 3.55
C ILE A 136 -2.04 0.47 4.95
N LYS A 137 -0.78 0.72 5.34
CA LYS A 137 -0.50 1.32 6.65
C LYS A 137 -0.98 2.78 6.66
N GLY A 138 -1.59 3.21 7.75
CA GLY A 138 -2.15 4.56 7.89
C GLY A 138 -1.15 5.69 7.60
N TRP A 139 0.13 5.50 7.92
CA TRP A 139 1.18 6.49 7.58
C TRP A 139 1.27 6.77 6.08
N TRP A 140 1.16 5.75 5.21
CA TRP A 140 1.30 5.96 3.76
C TRP A 140 0.14 6.80 3.21
N VAL A 141 -1.08 6.53 3.68
CA VAL A 141 -2.26 7.35 3.36
C VAL A 141 -2.07 8.78 3.88
N PHE A 142 -1.62 8.93 5.14
CA PHE A 142 -1.38 10.24 5.74
C PHE A 142 -0.29 11.03 5.00
N HIS A 143 0.78 10.37 4.55
CA HIS A 143 1.83 11.05 3.78
C HIS A 143 1.23 11.68 2.53
N HIS A 144 0.27 11.03 1.85
CA HIS A 144 -0.27 11.57 0.60
C HIS A 144 -1.02 12.88 0.85
N TYR A 145 -1.74 12.99 1.97
CA TYR A 145 -2.36 14.25 2.37
C TYR A 145 -1.32 15.34 2.66
N VAL A 146 -0.24 15.02 3.39
CA VAL A 146 0.82 16.01 3.69
C VAL A 146 1.54 16.43 2.40
N SER A 147 1.81 15.50 1.48
CA SER A 147 2.42 15.80 0.19
C SER A 147 1.52 16.65 -0.70
N ALA A 148 0.21 16.37 -0.75
CA ALA A 148 -0.75 17.23 -1.45
C ALA A 148 -0.78 18.64 -0.88
N PHE A 149 -0.78 18.77 0.45
CA PHE A 149 -0.70 20.06 1.14
C PHE A 149 0.61 20.79 0.81
N LEU A 150 1.76 20.12 0.92
CA LEU A 150 3.06 20.68 0.59
C LEU A 150 3.11 21.21 -0.85
N SER A 151 2.66 20.42 -1.83
CA SER A 151 2.58 20.85 -3.23
C SER A 151 1.60 22.01 -3.44
N GLY A 152 0.50 22.06 -2.67
CA GLY A 152 -0.43 23.18 -2.67
C GLY A 152 0.19 24.47 -2.13
N VAL A 153 0.95 24.38 -1.04
CA VAL A 153 1.69 25.52 -0.49
C VAL A 153 2.73 26.01 -1.49
N MET A 154 3.51 25.11 -2.09
CA MET A 154 4.46 25.43 -3.17
C MET A 154 3.78 26.09 -4.38
N LEU A 155 2.59 25.61 -4.77
CA LEU A 155 1.79 26.19 -5.87
C LEU A 155 1.38 27.63 -5.57
N THR A 156 1.07 27.96 -4.32
CA THR A 156 0.65 29.31 -3.89
C THR A 156 1.81 30.23 -3.52
N TRP A 157 3.05 29.75 -3.54
CA TRP A 157 4.22 30.54 -3.17
C TRP A 157 4.53 31.57 -4.28
N PRO A 158 4.43 32.89 -4.02
CA PRO A 158 4.67 33.91 -5.05
C PRO A 158 6.11 33.85 -5.61
N ASP A 159 6.28 34.40 -6.81
CA ASP A 159 7.62 34.55 -7.39
C ASP A 159 8.40 35.60 -6.62
N GLY A 160 9.40 35.16 -5.85
CA GLY A 160 10.17 36.00 -4.94
C GLY A 160 11.55 35.42 -4.69
N TYR A 161 12.41 36.19 -4.02
CA TYR A 161 13.80 35.80 -3.75
C TYR A 161 13.90 34.46 -2.99
N LEU A 162 13.07 34.27 -1.96
CA LEU A 162 13.09 33.03 -1.17
C LEU A 162 12.59 31.83 -1.98
N TYR A 163 11.58 32.02 -2.83
CA TYR A 163 11.12 31.00 -3.76
C TYR A 163 12.25 30.57 -4.69
N GLN A 164 12.93 31.52 -5.35
CA GLN A 164 14.01 31.23 -6.30
C GLN A 164 15.20 30.54 -5.62
N ASN A 165 15.53 30.92 -4.39
CA ASN A 165 16.58 30.26 -3.59
C ASN A 165 16.24 28.79 -3.29
N PHE A 166 14.98 28.48 -3.01
CA PHE A 166 14.55 27.12 -2.69
C PHE A 166 14.20 26.28 -3.93
N ARG A 167 13.82 26.92 -5.03
CA ARG A 167 13.32 26.30 -6.26
C ARG A 167 14.16 25.13 -6.73
N ASN A 168 15.46 25.34 -6.91
CA ASN A 168 16.34 24.29 -7.42
C ASN A 168 16.49 23.13 -6.40
N GLN A 169 16.47 23.41 -5.10
CA GLN A 169 16.48 22.37 -4.07
C GLN A 169 15.21 21.50 -4.15
N PHE A 170 14.05 22.14 -4.31
CA PHE A 170 12.76 21.44 -4.46
C PHE A 170 12.69 20.61 -5.74
N LEU A 171 13.13 21.15 -6.88
CA LEU A 171 13.12 20.46 -8.16
C LEU A 171 14.11 19.27 -8.16
N ALA A 172 15.32 19.45 -7.62
CA ALA A 172 16.28 18.36 -7.47
C ALA A 172 15.72 17.24 -6.56
N PHE A 173 15.06 17.61 -5.46
CA PHE A 173 14.38 16.64 -4.60
C PHE A 173 13.22 15.94 -5.31
N SER A 174 12.45 16.65 -6.15
CA SER A 174 11.33 16.09 -6.92
C SER A 174 11.81 15.09 -7.99
N LEU A 175 12.92 15.39 -8.66
CA LEU A 175 13.61 14.46 -9.57
C LEU A 175 14.03 13.19 -8.82
N TYR A 176 14.73 13.38 -7.70
CA TYR A 176 15.19 12.27 -6.86
C TYR A 176 14.03 11.39 -6.38
N GLN A 177 12.97 12.00 -5.85
CA GLN A 177 11.77 11.29 -5.40
C GLN A 177 11.14 10.49 -6.52
N SER A 178 11.02 11.06 -7.72
CA SER A 178 10.44 10.36 -8.86
C SER A 178 11.27 9.13 -9.26
N MET A 179 12.60 9.20 -9.19
CA MET A 179 13.46 8.03 -9.37
C MET A 179 13.22 6.96 -8.30
N VAL A 180 13.12 7.35 -7.03
CA VAL A 180 12.84 6.42 -5.92
C VAL A 180 11.45 5.79 -6.05
N HIS A 181 10.43 6.55 -6.47
CA HIS A 181 9.09 6.05 -6.73
C HIS A 181 9.10 4.98 -7.85
N CYS A 182 9.88 5.17 -8.92
CA CYS A 182 10.07 4.14 -9.93
C CYS A 182 10.68 2.85 -9.33
N MET A 183 11.72 2.97 -8.51
CA MET A 183 12.31 1.82 -7.81
C MET A 183 11.32 1.13 -6.87
N GLN A 184 10.49 1.90 -6.15
CA GLN A 184 9.44 1.38 -5.28
C GLN A 184 8.36 0.64 -6.06
N TYR A 185 7.92 1.17 -7.21
CA TYR A 185 6.96 0.51 -8.10
C TYR A 185 7.51 -0.86 -8.53
N TYR A 186 8.76 -0.91 -8.95
CA TYR A 186 9.42 -2.13 -9.37
C TYR A 186 9.51 -3.18 -8.25
N TYR A 187 9.88 -2.76 -7.05
CA TYR A 187 9.84 -3.60 -5.86
C TYR A 187 8.42 -4.09 -5.51
N GLN A 188 7.41 -3.21 -5.58
CA GLN A 188 6.01 -3.55 -5.26
C GLN A 188 5.40 -4.51 -6.30
N SER A 189 5.71 -4.31 -7.58
CA SER A 189 5.29 -5.17 -8.69
C SER A 189 5.88 -6.57 -8.55
N GLY A 190 7.16 -6.70 -8.21
CA GLY A 190 7.79 -7.99 -7.92
C GLY A 190 7.16 -8.71 -6.72
N CYS A 191 6.78 -7.98 -5.68
CA CYS A 191 6.04 -8.55 -4.54
C CYS A 191 4.62 -9.00 -4.91
N LEU A 192 3.91 -8.22 -5.72
CA LEU A 192 2.55 -8.53 -6.17
C LEU A 192 2.55 -9.77 -7.08
N TYR A 193 3.52 -9.86 -7.99
CA TYR A 193 3.71 -11.02 -8.85
C TYR A 193 3.92 -12.31 -8.03
N ARG A 194 4.77 -12.27 -7.00
CA ARG A 194 4.98 -13.43 -6.10
C ARG A 194 3.71 -13.83 -5.34
N LEU A 195 2.90 -12.88 -4.89
CA LEU A 195 1.62 -13.20 -4.26
C LEU A 195 0.63 -13.85 -5.23
N ARG A 196 0.69 -13.47 -6.52
CA ARG A 196 -0.12 -14.09 -7.58
C ARG A 196 0.32 -15.53 -7.84
N THR A 197 1.61 -15.79 -8.01
CA THR A 197 2.15 -17.15 -8.25
C THR A 197 2.07 -18.06 -7.02
N LEU A 198 2.10 -17.52 -5.80
CA LEU A 198 1.82 -18.31 -4.59
C LEU A 198 0.32 -18.62 -4.43
N GLY A 199 -0.56 -17.76 -4.97
CA GLY A 199 -2.01 -17.95 -4.97
C GLY A 199 -2.51 -18.88 -6.09
N GLU A 200 -1.77 -18.97 -7.19
CA GLU A 200 -1.98 -19.89 -8.30
C GLU A 200 -0.88 -20.96 -8.25
N ARG A 201 -1.10 -22.08 -7.56
CA ARG A 201 -0.20 -23.25 -7.63
C ARG A 201 -0.21 -23.85 -9.04
N HIS A 202 0.54 -23.26 -9.95
CA HIS A 202 1.22 -24.00 -11.00
C HIS A 202 2.34 -23.16 -11.64
N ASN A 203 3.55 -23.70 -11.56
CA ASN A 203 4.74 -23.41 -12.36
C ASN A 203 4.86 -22.01 -12.97
N MET A 204 5.70 -21.17 -12.37
CA MET A 204 6.39 -20.14 -13.13
C MET A 204 7.74 -19.87 -12.50
N ASP A 205 8.70 -20.75 -12.80
CA ASP A 205 10.11 -20.43 -12.67
C ASP A 205 10.42 -19.32 -13.68
N LEU A 206 10.69 -18.12 -13.17
CA LEU A 206 11.35 -17.06 -13.92
C LEU A 206 12.74 -16.91 -13.33
N THR A 207 13.70 -17.55 -14.00
CA THR A 207 15.14 -17.39 -13.81
C THR A 207 15.55 -15.98 -14.24
N VAL A 208 15.29 -14.97 -13.41
CA VAL A 208 15.89 -13.64 -13.57
C VAL A 208 17.10 -13.59 -12.66
N GLU A 209 18.30 -13.56 -13.25
CA GLU A 209 19.57 -13.73 -12.55
C GLU A 209 19.87 -12.60 -11.52
N GLY A 210 20.57 -13.03 -10.46
CA GLY A 210 21.44 -12.27 -9.56
C GLY A 210 21.03 -10.84 -9.20
N PHE A 211 21.46 -9.87 -10.00
CA PHE A 211 21.33 -8.44 -9.69
C PHE A 211 19.90 -7.92 -9.90
N GLN A 212 19.26 -8.29 -11.01
CA GLN A 212 17.86 -7.96 -11.22
C GLN A 212 17.03 -8.65 -10.14
N SER A 213 17.17 -9.96 -9.93
CA SER A 213 16.48 -10.64 -8.82
C SER A 213 16.68 -9.95 -7.47
N TRP A 214 17.91 -9.61 -7.09
CA TRP A 214 18.20 -8.90 -5.83
C TRP A 214 17.57 -7.50 -5.76
N MET A 215 17.59 -6.74 -6.86
CA MET A 215 16.96 -5.41 -6.97
C MET A 215 15.43 -5.49 -6.90
N TRP A 216 14.83 -6.47 -7.58
CA TRP A 216 13.38 -6.70 -7.67
C TRP A 216 12.81 -7.41 -6.42
N GLN A 217 13.65 -8.12 -5.65
CA GLN A 217 13.23 -8.94 -4.50
C GLN A 217 13.70 -8.39 -3.14
N GLY A 218 14.73 -7.54 -3.12
CA GLY A 218 15.40 -7.09 -1.91
C GLY A 218 14.90 -5.75 -1.40
N LEU A 219 14.12 -5.74 -0.31
CA LEU A 219 13.88 -4.50 0.46
C LEU A 219 15.21 -3.80 0.84
N THR A 220 16.26 -4.58 1.08
CA THR A 220 17.60 -4.10 1.43
C THR A 220 18.22 -3.24 0.33
N PHE A 221 17.96 -3.51 -0.95
CA PHE A 221 18.43 -2.65 -2.05
C PHE A 221 17.79 -1.27 -1.99
N LEU A 222 16.49 -1.21 -1.68
CA LEU A 222 15.71 0.02 -1.67
C LEU A 222 16.03 0.90 -0.44
N LEU A 223 16.43 0.30 0.68
CA LEU A 223 16.62 1.01 1.96
C LEU A 223 17.63 2.18 1.89
N PRO A 224 18.84 2.06 1.30
CA PRO A 224 19.77 3.19 1.19
C PRO A 224 19.16 4.40 0.49
N PHE A 225 18.43 4.18 -0.61
CA PHE A 225 17.74 5.25 -1.33
C PHE A 225 16.63 5.86 -0.47
N LEU A 226 15.82 5.04 0.21
CA LEU A 226 14.81 5.57 1.12
C LEU A 226 15.40 6.44 2.22
N PHE A 227 16.44 5.96 2.92
CA PHE A 227 17.09 6.74 3.98
C PHE A 227 17.69 8.03 3.46
N PHE A 228 18.38 8.00 2.31
CA PHE A 228 18.91 9.22 1.70
C PHE A 228 17.78 10.21 1.38
N GLY A 229 16.67 9.74 0.79
CA GLY A 229 15.49 10.56 0.56
C GLY A 229 14.91 11.18 1.84
N HIS A 230 14.85 10.41 2.93
CA HIS A 230 14.38 10.92 4.22
C HIS A 230 15.32 12.00 4.78
N PHE A 231 16.62 11.79 4.75
CA PHE A 231 17.58 12.82 5.17
C PHE A 231 17.54 14.06 4.28
N TRP A 232 17.27 13.92 2.98
CA TRP A 232 17.02 15.06 2.11
C TRP A 232 15.73 15.80 2.51
N GLN A 233 14.65 15.10 2.89
CA GLN A 233 13.45 15.76 3.45
C GLN A 233 13.81 16.59 4.69
N LEU A 234 14.62 16.04 5.60
CA LEU A 234 15.10 16.79 6.77
C LEU A 234 15.91 18.02 6.35
N TYR A 235 16.84 17.86 5.41
CA TYR A 235 17.64 18.97 4.88
C TYR A 235 16.77 20.09 4.30
N ASN A 236 15.77 19.76 3.47
CA ASN A 236 14.84 20.73 2.92
C ASN A 236 14.06 21.45 4.02
N GLY A 237 13.56 20.71 5.01
CA GLY A 237 12.88 21.27 6.18
C GLY A 237 13.78 22.26 6.94
N LEU A 238 15.02 21.88 7.25
CA LEU A 238 15.97 22.72 7.96
C LEU A 238 16.37 23.96 7.15
N SER A 239 16.58 23.83 5.83
CA SER A 239 16.85 24.96 4.93
C SER A 239 15.70 25.96 4.95
N LEU A 240 14.46 25.49 4.89
CA LEU A 240 13.26 26.33 4.99
C LEU A 240 13.13 27.01 6.35
N PHE A 241 13.41 26.31 7.46
CA PHE A 241 13.41 26.95 8.78
C PHE A 241 14.53 27.98 8.96
N ARG A 242 15.68 27.79 8.32
CA ARG A 242 16.72 28.81 8.28
C ARG A 242 16.26 30.04 7.50
N MET A 243 15.64 29.84 6.34
CA MET A 243 15.05 30.93 5.55
C MET A 243 13.93 31.65 6.30
N ALA A 244 13.10 30.93 7.05
CA ALA A 244 12.00 31.50 7.83
C ALA A 244 12.47 32.43 8.98
N ARG A 245 13.74 32.32 9.41
CA ARG A 245 14.33 33.19 10.44
C ARG A 245 14.95 34.47 9.85
N LEU A 246 14.99 34.63 8.53
CA LEU A 246 15.46 35.86 7.92
C LEU A 246 14.47 36.98 8.23
N PRO A 247 14.95 38.18 8.60
CA PRO A 247 14.07 39.31 8.95
C PRO A 247 13.16 39.75 7.81
N ASP A 248 13.55 39.47 6.56
CA ASP A 248 12.78 39.80 5.35
C ASP A 248 11.76 38.72 4.94
N CYS A 249 11.65 37.62 5.70
CA CYS A 249 10.73 36.54 5.39
C CYS A 249 9.28 36.90 5.75
N LYS A 250 8.54 37.45 4.78
CA LYS A 250 7.09 37.72 4.91
C LYS A 250 6.19 36.58 4.41
N GLU A 251 6.78 35.61 3.72
CA GLU A 251 6.07 34.52 3.04
C GLU A 251 5.80 33.35 4.01
N TRP A 252 4.54 33.15 4.38
CA TRP A 252 4.13 32.07 5.28
C TRP A 252 4.39 30.68 4.69
N GLN A 253 4.44 30.58 3.36
CA GLN A 253 4.70 29.36 2.61
C GLN A 253 6.03 28.72 3.01
N VAL A 254 7.06 29.52 3.30
CA VAL A 254 8.38 29.04 3.76
C VAL A 254 8.22 28.17 5.00
N SER A 255 7.48 28.67 6.00
CA SER A 255 7.28 27.98 7.27
C SER A 255 6.43 26.72 7.09
N MET A 256 5.35 26.80 6.31
CA MET A 256 4.45 25.65 6.09
C MET A 256 5.10 24.53 5.28
N CYS A 257 5.91 24.87 4.26
CA CYS A 257 6.74 23.89 3.57
C CYS A 257 7.74 23.24 4.54
N GLY A 258 8.39 24.04 5.40
CA GLY A 258 9.34 23.53 6.39
C GLY A 258 8.72 22.52 7.36
N ILE A 259 7.54 22.85 7.91
CA ILE A 259 6.76 21.95 8.78
C ILE A 259 6.39 20.66 8.04
N SER A 260 5.88 20.79 6.81
CA SER A 260 5.47 19.63 6.01
C SER A 260 6.63 18.68 5.73
N PHE A 261 7.80 19.20 5.37
CA PHE A 261 9.01 18.40 5.17
C PHE A 261 9.47 17.69 6.46
N LEU A 262 9.37 18.34 7.62
CA LEU A 262 9.69 17.68 8.90
C LEU A 262 8.71 16.56 9.25
N ILE A 263 7.41 16.78 9.06
CA ILE A 263 6.39 15.74 9.29
C ILE A 263 6.66 14.53 8.39
N LEU A 264 6.90 14.78 7.09
CA LEU A 264 7.25 13.75 6.13
C LEU A 264 8.51 12.99 6.54
N PHE A 265 9.58 13.70 6.90
CA PHE A 265 10.82 13.10 7.38
C PHE A 265 10.56 12.18 8.60
N MET A 266 9.93 12.73 9.65
CA MET A 266 9.71 12.00 10.90
C MET A 266 8.93 10.72 10.66
N GLY A 267 7.79 10.79 9.98
CA GLY A 267 6.97 9.61 9.79
C GLY A 267 7.57 8.62 8.79
N ASN A 268 8.24 9.08 7.73
CA ASN A 268 8.90 8.19 6.78
C ASN A 268 10.09 7.46 7.42
N PHE A 269 10.90 8.18 8.18
CA PHE A 269 12.04 7.63 8.90
C PHE A 269 11.59 6.61 9.95
N LEU A 270 10.66 6.98 10.83
CA LEU A 270 10.14 6.10 11.88
C LEU A 270 9.47 4.85 11.29
N THR A 271 8.67 5.00 10.23
CA THR A 271 8.02 3.87 9.57
C THR A 271 9.04 2.93 8.93
N THR A 272 10.07 3.47 8.28
CA THR A 272 11.14 2.68 7.66
C THR A 272 11.93 1.93 8.73
N VAL A 273 12.33 2.60 9.82
CA VAL A 273 13.02 1.98 10.96
C VAL A 273 12.17 0.88 11.59
N ALA A 274 10.87 1.10 11.78
CA ALA A 274 9.96 0.08 12.30
C ALA A 274 9.89 -1.16 11.40
N VAL A 275 9.86 -0.97 10.08
CA VAL A 275 9.89 -2.08 9.11
C VAL A 275 11.21 -2.84 9.19
N VAL A 276 12.34 -2.14 9.24
CA VAL A 276 13.67 -2.75 9.37
C VAL A 276 13.78 -3.57 10.66
N ARG A 277 13.39 -2.98 11.81
CA ARG A 277 13.38 -3.67 13.11
C ARG A 277 12.52 -4.92 13.10
N THR A 278 11.33 -4.83 12.50
CA THR A 278 10.43 -6.00 12.38
C THR A 278 11.08 -7.10 11.55
N LYS A 279 11.68 -6.76 10.41
CA LYS A 279 12.39 -7.74 9.57
C LYS A 279 13.59 -8.37 10.26
N LEU A 280 14.38 -7.60 11.01
CA LEU A 280 15.51 -8.14 11.76
C LEU A 280 15.04 -9.15 12.82
N LYS A 281 14.03 -8.78 13.62
CA LYS A 281 13.43 -9.69 14.62
C LYS A 281 12.89 -10.98 13.98
N SER A 282 12.20 -10.90 12.84
CA SER A 282 11.72 -12.10 12.14
C SER A 282 12.85 -12.97 11.62
N LYS A 283 13.98 -12.38 11.18
CA LYS A 283 15.15 -13.13 10.72
C LYS A 283 15.88 -13.82 11.88
N ASP A 284 15.93 -13.18 13.04
CA ASP A 284 16.51 -13.75 14.26
C ASP A 284 15.66 -14.90 14.82
N GLN A 285 14.32 -14.81 14.71
CA GLN A 285 13.40 -15.90 15.07
C GLN A 285 13.42 -17.07 14.09
N ALA A 286 13.76 -16.83 12.82
CA ALA A 286 13.83 -17.86 11.78
C ALA A 286 15.15 -18.63 11.77
N LYS A 287 16.19 -18.18 12.51
CA LYS A 287 17.37 -19.01 12.76
C LYS A 287 16.97 -20.13 13.74
N PRO A 288 17.16 -21.42 13.40
CA PRO A 288 16.99 -22.47 14.38
C PRO A 288 17.93 -22.15 15.54
N LYS A 289 17.41 -22.17 16.78
CA LYS A 289 18.27 -22.28 17.94
C LYS A 289 19.02 -23.60 17.73
N GLY A 290 20.30 -23.52 17.37
CA GLY A 290 21.16 -24.69 17.28
C GLY A 290 21.07 -25.43 18.61
N GLN A 291 20.51 -26.64 18.55
CA GLN A 291 20.87 -27.72 19.46
C GLN A 291 22.14 -28.36 18.92
#